data_AF-A0AAE0NMM6-F1
#
_entry.id   AF-A0AAE0NMM6-F1
#
_cell.length_a   1.000
_cell.length_b   1.000
_cell.length_c   1.000
_cell.angle_alpha   90.00
_cell.angle_beta   90.00
_cell.angle_gamma   90.00
#
_symmetry.space_group_name_H-M   'P 1'
#
loop_
_entity.id
_entity.type
_entity.pdbx_description
1 polymer ?
#
loop_
_entity_poly.entity_id
_entity_poly.type
_entity_poly.pdbx_seq_one_letter_code
_entity_poly.pdbx_strand_id
1 'polypeptide(L)'
;MAYCGYCDRHFQAWGSLQQHLEKKRPQAYCSRCQKVFSSPFAKQQHVADSNKHHVCEKCPEEESDFDSKDDLIEHLETDHNYCTYCERAFNGPVQLTQHNTVKHNICIDCRRYFNSTSDLKNHLKTHAEKTSQCPGCSQMFVSESAMVLHLEAGTCESGATSDFVTATALTYFRPGKYTCNGDSGLGFKCRTCGATFSFVSAVLQHAESDSCNEHLAGRRPLGRFLRHLRAQFR
;
A
#
# COMPACT_ATOMS: atom_id res chain seq x y z
N MET A 1 40.45 -9.85 -26.48
CA MET A 1 39.99 -11.18 -26.94
C MET A 1 39.48 -11.95 -25.75
N ALA A 2 38.27 -12.49 -25.81
CA ALA A 2 37.71 -13.32 -24.75
C ALA A 2 38.25 -14.75 -24.85
N TYR A 3 38.44 -15.46 -23.74
CA TYR A 3 39.08 -16.78 -23.71
C TYR A 3 38.26 -17.76 -22.84
N CYS A 4 38.12 -19.00 -23.32
CA CYS A 4 37.47 -20.09 -22.60
C CYS A 4 38.50 -21.03 -22.00
N GLY A 5 38.72 -20.99 -20.68
CA GLY A 5 39.67 -21.85 -19.97
C GLY A 5 39.29 -23.33 -19.85
N TYR A 6 38.21 -23.77 -20.50
CA TYR A 6 37.76 -25.18 -20.47
C TYR A 6 37.93 -25.89 -21.81
N CYS A 7 38.08 -25.14 -22.90
CA CYS A 7 38.29 -25.69 -24.24
C CYS A 7 39.42 -24.97 -24.98
N ASP A 8 40.14 -24.09 -24.29
CA ASP A 8 41.29 -23.31 -24.75
C ASP A 8 41.03 -22.52 -26.04
N ARG A 9 39.81 -21.99 -26.19
CA ARG A 9 39.40 -21.21 -27.37
C ARG A 9 39.38 -19.71 -27.09
N HIS A 10 39.85 -18.96 -28.09
CA HIS A 10 39.74 -17.50 -28.12
C HIS A 10 38.55 -17.05 -28.98
N PHE A 11 37.90 -15.97 -28.55
CA PHE A 11 36.74 -15.37 -29.18
C PHE A 11 36.99 -13.88 -29.41
N GLN A 12 36.47 -13.37 -30.52
CA GLN A 12 36.66 -11.97 -30.94
C GLN A 12 35.97 -10.99 -29.98
N ALA A 13 34.83 -11.37 -29.39
CA ALA A 13 34.07 -10.57 -28.44
C ALA A 13 33.53 -11.43 -27.28
N TRP A 14 33.18 -10.78 -26.15
CA TRP A 14 32.59 -11.43 -24.98
C TRP A 14 31.25 -12.12 -25.31
N GLY A 15 30.38 -11.47 -26.07
CA GLY A 15 29.09 -12.05 -26.47
C GLY A 15 29.22 -13.37 -27.24
N SER A 16 30.27 -13.53 -28.05
CA SER A 16 30.56 -14.78 -28.76
C SER A 16 31.02 -15.90 -27.82
N LEU A 17 31.77 -15.57 -26.76
CA LEU A 17 32.13 -16.52 -25.71
C LEU A 17 30.89 -16.91 -24.89
N GLN A 18 30.02 -15.96 -24.57
CA GLN A 18 28.78 -16.22 -23.85
C GLN A 18 27.88 -17.22 -24.59
N GLN A 19 27.58 -16.98 -25.87
CA GLN A 19 26.78 -17.91 -26.69
C GLN A 19 27.45 -19.30 -26.80
N HIS A 20 28.79 -19.34 -26.85
CA HIS A 20 29.51 -20.60 -26.83
C HIS A 20 29.28 -21.37 -25.52
N LEU A 21 29.34 -20.71 -24.37
CA LEU A 21 29.14 -21.32 -23.06
C LEU A 21 27.70 -21.78 -22.85
N GLU A 22 26.72 -20.99 -23.27
CA GLU A 22 25.29 -21.35 -23.23
C GLU A 22 25.03 -22.62 -24.05
N LYS A 23 25.61 -22.72 -25.24
CA LYS A 23 25.37 -23.86 -26.13
C LYS A 23 26.19 -25.11 -25.78
N LYS A 24 27.44 -24.94 -25.33
CA LYS A 24 28.36 -26.07 -25.09
C LYS A 24 28.40 -26.55 -23.64
N ARG A 25 28.01 -25.71 -22.68
CA ARG A 25 28.00 -26.05 -21.24
C ARG A 25 26.80 -25.44 -20.49
N PRO A 26 25.54 -25.61 -20.96
CA PRO A 26 24.37 -24.99 -20.33
C PRO A 26 24.20 -25.37 -18.85
N GLN A 27 24.56 -26.61 -18.51
CA GLN A 27 24.41 -27.16 -17.16
C GLN A 27 25.41 -26.57 -16.16
N ALA A 28 26.52 -26.02 -16.64
CA ALA A 28 27.57 -25.44 -15.81
C ALA A 28 27.70 -23.92 -16.00
N TYR A 29 26.91 -23.30 -16.88
CA TYR A 29 26.91 -21.87 -17.11
C TYR A 29 25.62 -21.24 -16.58
N CYS A 30 25.74 -20.19 -15.78
CA CYS A 30 24.64 -19.34 -15.37
C CYS A 30 24.64 -18.08 -16.25
N SER A 31 23.61 -17.91 -17.07
CA SER A 31 23.44 -16.76 -17.98
C SER A 31 23.21 -15.46 -17.21
N ARG A 32 22.32 -15.46 -16.20
CA ARG A 32 21.99 -14.28 -15.38
C ARG A 32 23.20 -13.71 -14.64
N CYS A 33 24.03 -14.58 -14.06
CA CYS A 33 25.24 -14.17 -13.35
C CYS A 33 26.50 -14.15 -14.24
N GLN A 34 26.40 -14.60 -15.49
CA GLN A 34 27.50 -14.79 -16.44
C GLN A 34 28.69 -15.57 -15.85
N LYS A 35 28.42 -16.61 -15.05
CA LYS A 35 29.43 -17.42 -14.36
C LYS A 35 29.46 -18.85 -14.89
N VAL A 36 30.68 -19.39 -15.04
CA VAL A 36 30.90 -20.80 -15.34
C VAL A 36 31.34 -21.52 -14.06
N PHE A 37 30.70 -22.63 -13.76
CA PHE A 37 30.97 -23.47 -12.61
C PHE A 37 31.74 -24.72 -13.02
N SER A 38 32.48 -25.30 -12.07
CA SER A 38 33.27 -26.52 -12.27
C SER A 38 32.39 -27.74 -12.54
N SER A 39 31.16 -27.77 -11.99
CA SER A 39 30.18 -28.84 -12.16
C SER A 39 28.75 -28.28 -12.19
N PRO A 40 27.77 -29.06 -12.72
CA PRO A 40 26.35 -28.69 -12.64
C PRO A 40 25.85 -28.49 -11.20
N PHE A 41 26.31 -29.33 -10.27
CA PHE A 41 25.98 -29.20 -8.86
C PHE A 41 26.44 -27.85 -8.27
N ALA A 42 27.65 -27.41 -8.62
CA ALA A 42 28.15 -26.11 -8.17
C ALA A 42 27.33 -24.93 -8.74
N LYS A 43 26.79 -25.05 -9.96
CA LYS A 43 25.84 -24.07 -10.51
C LYS A 43 24.52 -24.09 -9.74
N GLN A 44 23.96 -25.28 -9.48
CA GLN A 44 22.69 -25.41 -8.76
C GLN A 44 22.78 -24.83 -7.35
N GLN A 45 23.86 -25.12 -6.62
CA GLN A 45 24.12 -24.53 -5.31
C GLN A 45 24.26 -23.01 -5.39
N HIS A 46 24.96 -22.49 -6.40
CA HIS A 46 25.03 -21.04 -6.62
C HIS A 46 23.65 -20.41 -6.84
N VAL A 47 22.78 -21.05 -7.62
CA VAL A 47 21.43 -20.56 -7.89
C VAL A 47 20.59 -20.58 -6.61
N ALA A 48 20.66 -21.64 -5.80
CA ALA A 48 19.94 -21.75 -4.54
C ALA A 48 20.39 -20.70 -3.49
N ASP A 49 21.70 -20.44 -3.41
CA ASP A 49 22.28 -19.54 -2.39
C ASP A 49 22.28 -18.06 -2.82
N SER A 50 21.99 -17.76 -4.08
CA SER A 50 22.12 -16.40 -4.62
C SER A 50 20.82 -15.61 -4.53
N ASN A 51 20.92 -14.41 -3.95
CA ASN A 51 19.84 -13.42 -3.94
C ASN A 51 19.47 -12.85 -5.32
N LYS A 52 20.19 -13.21 -6.39
CA LYS A 52 19.89 -12.81 -7.78
C LYS A 52 19.02 -13.82 -8.51
N HIS A 53 18.73 -14.94 -7.87
CA HIS A 53 17.91 -16.01 -8.42
C HIS A 53 16.68 -16.16 -7.53
N HIS A 54 15.52 -16.36 -8.17
CA HIS A 54 14.24 -16.45 -7.49
C HIS A 54 13.52 -17.67 -8.04
N VAL A 55 13.85 -18.83 -7.48
CA VAL A 55 13.51 -20.12 -8.08
C VAL A 55 12.23 -20.71 -7.51
N CYS A 56 11.32 -21.15 -8.38
CA CYS A 56 10.18 -21.98 -8.04
C CYS A 56 10.56 -23.47 -8.10
N GLU A 57 10.63 -24.12 -6.94
CA GLU A 57 10.95 -25.56 -6.84
C GLU A 57 9.85 -26.50 -7.40
N LYS A 58 8.67 -25.96 -7.70
CA LYS A 58 7.52 -26.73 -8.22
C LYS A 58 7.49 -26.78 -9.76
N CYS A 59 8.30 -25.94 -10.41
CA CYS A 59 8.39 -25.84 -11.86
C CYS A 59 9.64 -26.54 -12.40
N PRO A 60 9.65 -26.93 -13.70
CA PRO A 60 10.87 -27.35 -14.37
C PRO A 60 11.95 -26.27 -14.30
N GLU A 61 13.22 -26.66 -14.20
CA GLU A 61 14.36 -25.74 -14.01
C GLU A 61 14.38 -24.58 -15.01
N GLU A 62 14.02 -24.85 -16.28
CA GLU A 62 14.10 -23.86 -17.37
C GLU A 62 13.13 -22.69 -17.22
N GLU A 63 12.02 -22.88 -16.50
CA GLU A 63 10.95 -21.87 -16.31
C GLU A 63 10.76 -21.53 -14.83
N SER A 64 11.74 -21.87 -14.00
CA SER A 64 11.65 -21.74 -12.55
C SER A 64 12.27 -20.46 -12.00
N ASP A 65 13.16 -19.79 -12.73
CA ASP A 65 13.98 -18.67 -12.23
C ASP A 65 13.42 -17.30 -12.63
N PHE A 66 12.73 -16.63 -11.70
CA PHE A 66 12.06 -15.35 -11.92
C PHE A 66 13.01 -14.15 -11.75
N ASP A 67 12.71 -13.04 -12.41
CA ASP A 67 13.57 -11.84 -12.40
C ASP A 67 13.57 -11.11 -11.05
N SER A 68 12.47 -11.17 -10.30
CA SER A 68 12.35 -10.61 -8.96
C SER A 68 11.65 -11.55 -7.98
N LYS A 69 11.83 -11.26 -6.70
CA LYS A 69 11.11 -11.96 -5.62
C LYS A 69 9.60 -11.77 -5.73
N ASP A 70 9.15 -10.60 -6.17
CA ASP A 70 7.73 -10.30 -6.30
C ASP A 70 7.09 -11.11 -7.45
N ASP A 71 7.81 -11.27 -8.57
CA ASP A 71 7.37 -12.12 -9.70
C ASP A 71 7.24 -13.59 -9.28
N LEU A 72 8.19 -14.11 -8.49
CA LEU A 72 8.10 -15.46 -7.94
C LEU A 72 6.91 -15.61 -6.99
N ILE A 73 6.64 -14.61 -6.14
CA ILE A 73 5.49 -14.63 -5.24
C ILE A 73 4.18 -14.64 -6.03
N GLU A 74 4.07 -13.78 -7.05
CA GLU A 74 2.90 -13.73 -7.93
C GLU A 74 2.67 -15.09 -8.59
N HIS A 75 3.71 -15.67 -9.22
CA HIS A 75 3.66 -17.01 -9.82
C HIS A 75 3.20 -18.10 -8.84
N LEU A 76 3.76 -18.12 -7.62
CA LEU A 76 3.39 -19.09 -6.59
C LEU A 76 1.91 -18.94 -6.20
N GLU A 77 1.40 -17.72 -6.14
CA GLU A 77 -0.01 -17.45 -5.82
C GLU A 77 -0.95 -17.78 -6.99
N THR A 78 -0.58 -17.47 -8.22
CA THR A 78 -1.43 -17.63 -9.42
C THR A 78 -1.43 -19.04 -9.95
N ASP A 79 -0.26 -19.66 -10.10
CA ASP A 79 -0.10 -20.95 -10.78
C ASP A 79 -0.09 -22.12 -9.81
N HIS A 80 0.36 -21.90 -8.57
CA HIS A 80 0.47 -22.95 -7.56
C HIS A 80 -0.53 -22.83 -6.41
N ASN A 81 -1.35 -21.78 -6.39
CA ASN A 81 -2.28 -21.48 -5.29
C ASN A 81 -1.58 -21.58 -3.93
N TYR A 82 -0.36 -21.06 -3.85
CA TYR A 82 0.53 -21.21 -2.71
C TYR A 82 0.65 -19.90 -1.94
N CYS A 83 0.38 -19.96 -0.64
CA CYS A 83 0.60 -18.85 0.27
C CYS A 83 2.07 -18.85 0.72
N THR A 84 2.83 -17.84 0.31
CA THR A 84 4.25 -17.68 0.67
C THR A 84 4.47 -17.26 2.12
N TYR A 85 3.44 -16.74 2.80
CA TYR A 85 3.53 -16.29 4.19
C TYR A 85 3.40 -17.41 5.22
N CYS A 86 2.62 -18.45 4.92
CA CYS A 86 2.44 -19.61 5.80
C CYS A 86 2.83 -20.93 5.14
N GLU A 87 3.49 -20.84 3.98
CA GLU A 87 4.06 -21.96 3.22
C GLU A 87 3.03 -23.07 2.92
N ARG A 88 1.81 -22.67 2.57
CA ARG A 88 0.68 -23.59 2.39
C ARG A 88 0.10 -23.53 0.98
N ALA A 89 -0.09 -24.70 0.38
CA ALA A 89 -0.81 -24.86 -0.89
C ALA A 89 -2.32 -25.03 -0.67
N PHE A 90 -3.10 -24.55 -1.63
CA PHE A 90 -4.57 -24.63 -1.64
C PHE A 90 -5.06 -25.30 -2.93
N ASN A 91 -6.26 -25.89 -2.89
CA ASN A 91 -6.84 -26.62 -4.03
C ASN A 91 -7.52 -25.69 -5.05
N GLY A 92 -7.21 -24.39 -5.01
CA GLY A 92 -7.72 -23.42 -5.97
C GLY A 92 -7.61 -21.97 -5.49
N PRO A 93 -7.78 -21.01 -6.42
CA PRO A 93 -7.51 -19.59 -6.17
C PRO A 93 -8.50 -18.95 -5.21
N VAL A 94 -9.74 -19.46 -5.17
CA VAL A 94 -10.78 -18.98 -4.23
C VAL A 94 -10.39 -19.30 -2.79
N GLN A 95 -9.86 -20.50 -2.54
CA GLN A 95 -9.44 -20.91 -1.20
C GLN A 95 -8.21 -20.13 -0.74
N LEU A 96 -7.23 -19.93 -1.63
CA LEU A 96 -6.06 -19.09 -1.35
C LEU A 96 -6.48 -17.64 -1.06
N THR A 97 -7.35 -17.06 -1.89
CA THR A 97 -7.81 -15.68 -1.71
C THR A 97 -8.53 -15.51 -0.38
N GLN A 98 -9.47 -16.40 -0.05
CA GLN A 98 -10.18 -16.37 1.22
C GLN A 98 -9.21 -16.52 2.41
N HIS A 99 -8.22 -17.41 2.28
CA HIS A 99 -7.18 -17.57 3.28
C HIS A 99 -6.37 -16.28 3.46
N ASN A 100 -5.82 -15.69 2.40
CA ASN A 100 -4.99 -14.49 2.47
C ASN A 100 -5.77 -13.28 3.00
N THR A 101 -7.04 -13.13 2.65
CA THR A 101 -7.90 -12.04 3.17
C THR A 101 -8.10 -12.16 4.67
N VAL A 102 -8.32 -13.37 5.20
CA VAL A 102 -8.62 -13.58 6.62
C VAL A 102 -7.36 -13.69 7.48
N LYS A 103 -6.30 -14.33 6.99
CA LYS A 103 -5.08 -14.64 7.75
C LYS A 103 -3.97 -13.61 7.60
N HIS A 104 -3.85 -12.98 6.44
CA HIS A 104 -2.68 -12.18 6.08
C HIS A 104 -3.02 -10.73 5.68
N ASN A 105 -4.27 -10.31 5.86
CA ASN A 105 -4.76 -8.96 5.57
C ASN A 105 -4.31 -8.46 4.18
N ILE A 106 -4.53 -9.26 3.12
CA ILE A 106 -4.18 -8.86 1.76
C ILE A 106 -5.18 -7.83 1.19
N CYS A 107 -4.68 -6.84 0.45
CA CYS A 107 -5.49 -6.02 -0.43
C CYS A 107 -5.77 -6.80 -1.73
N ILE A 108 -7.04 -6.97 -2.08
CA ILE A 108 -7.41 -7.69 -3.31
C ILE A 108 -7.11 -6.91 -4.59
N ASP A 109 -7.11 -5.57 -4.52
CA ASP A 109 -6.94 -4.70 -5.69
C ASP A 109 -5.49 -4.63 -6.15
N CYS A 110 -4.53 -4.61 -5.20
CA CYS A 110 -3.10 -4.53 -5.50
C CYS A 110 -2.26 -5.69 -4.98
N ARG A 111 -2.89 -6.73 -4.42
CA ARG A 111 -2.24 -7.95 -3.86
C ARG A 111 -1.19 -7.69 -2.78
N ARG A 112 -1.18 -6.50 -2.19
CA ARG A 112 -0.25 -6.15 -1.11
C ARG A 112 -0.71 -6.69 0.24
N TYR A 113 0.23 -7.23 1.01
CA TYR A 113 0.02 -7.76 2.34
C TYR A 113 0.24 -6.70 3.44
N PHE A 114 -0.48 -6.84 4.56
CA PHE A 114 -0.42 -5.92 5.68
C PHE A 114 -0.29 -6.65 7.03
N ASN A 115 0.51 -6.08 7.94
CA ASN A 115 0.77 -6.67 9.26
C ASN A 115 -0.43 -6.57 10.20
N SER A 116 -1.38 -5.69 9.93
CA SER A 116 -2.59 -5.53 10.72
C SER A 116 -3.82 -5.20 9.87
N THR A 117 -5.00 -5.49 10.42
CA THR A 117 -6.29 -5.12 9.82
C THR A 117 -6.45 -3.60 9.72
N SER A 118 -5.89 -2.84 10.68
CA SER A 118 -5.90 -1.38 10.67
C SER A 118 -5.06 -0.81 9.52
N ASP A 119 -3.90 -1.41 9.24
CA ASP A 119 -3.04 -0.98 8.13
C ASP A 119 -3.69 -1.27 6.78
N LEU A 120 -4.29 -2.45 6.61
CA LEU A 120 -5.07 -2.78 5.42
C LEU A 120 -6.22 -1.77 5.23
N LYS A 121 -7.01 -1.50 6.28
CA LYS A 121 -8.11 -0.52 6.19
C LYS A 121 -7.64 0.87 5.79
N ASN A 122 -6.51 1.33 6.34
CA ASN A 122 -5.95 2.62 5.97
C ASN A 122 -5.41 2.62 4.53
N HIS A 123 -4.80 1.53 4.09
CA HIS A 123 -4.39 1.36 2.71
C HIS A 123 -5.56 1.32 1.73
N LEU A 124 -6.68 0.67 2.05
CA LEU A 124 -7.86 0.67 1.17
C LEU A 124 -8.38 2.09 0.89
N LYS A 125 -8.13 3.06 1.77
CA LYS A 125 -8.41 4.48 1.51
C LYS A 125 -7.58 5.04 0.35
N THR A 126 -6.42 4.49 0.04
CA THR A 126 -5.62 4.91 -1.13
C THR A 126 -6.22 4.45 -2.45
N HIS A 127 -7.04 3.39 -2.42
CA HIS A 127 -7.82 2.94 -3.57
C HIS A 127 -9.16 3.68 -3.69
N ALA A 128 -9.62 4.34 -2.63
CA ALA A 128 -10.85 5.12 -2.66
C ALA A 128 -10.73 6.34 -3.57
N GLU A 129 -11.78 6.61 -4.35
CA GLU A 129 -11.83 7.81 -5.19
C GLU A 129 -11.77 9.08 -4.34
N LYS A 130 -10.90 10.02 -4.76
CA LYS A 130 -10.82 11.34 -4.13
C LYS A 130 -11.98 12.21 -4.60
N THR A 131 -13.00 12.34 -3.77
CA THR A 131 -14.24 13.05 -4.11
C THR A 131 -14.35 14.43 -3.45
N SER A 132 -13.53 14.72 -2.44
CA SER A 132 -13.61 15.96 -1.67
C SER A 132 -12.51 16.94 -2.07
N GLN A 133 -12.86 17.96 -2.85
CA GLN A 133 -11.95 19.07 -3.16
C GLN A 133 -11.84 20.04 -1.98
N CYS A 134 -10.60 20.45 -1.67
CA CYS A 134 -10.37 21.57 -0.77
C CYS A 134 -10.91 22.86 -1.39
N PRO A 135 -11.68 23.68 -0.65
CA PRO A 135 -12.19 24.93 -1.21
C PRO A 135 -11.10 26.00 -1.36
N GLY A 136 -10.00 25.92 -0.59
CA GLY A 136 -8.90 26.89 -0.60
C GLY A 136 -7.73 26.54 -1.53
N CYS A 137 -7.72 25.36 -2.17
CA CYS A 137 -6.65 24.95 -3.11
C CYS A 137 -7.14 23.86 -4.08
N SER A 138 -6.26 23.37 -4.97
CA SER A 138 -6.61 22.33 -5.95
C SER A 138 -6.53 20.89 -5.42
N GLN A 139 -6.16 20.69 -4.14
CA GLN A 139 -5.96 19.36 -3.57
C GLN A 139 -7.29 18.60 -3.39
N MET A 140 -7.26 17.32 -3.74
CA MET A 140 -8.39 16.39 -3.64
C MET A 140 -8.14 15.34 -2.55
N PHE A 141 -9.17 15.04 -1.78
CA PHE A 141 -9.13 14.14 -0.63
C PHE A 141 -10.17 13.03 -0.75
N VAL A 142 -9.88 11.91 -0.12
CA VAL A 142 -10.72 10.70 -0.10
C VAL A 142 -11.95 10.85 0.80
N SER A 143 -11.94 11.81 1.73
CA SER A 143 -13.05 12.09 2.63
C SER A 143 -13.07 13.55 3.11
N GLU A 144 -14.17 13.96 3.73
CA GLU A 144 -14.32 15.31 4.29
C GLU A 144 -13.42 15.49 5.51
N SER A 145 -13.27 14.45 6.34
CA SER A 145 -12.37 14.50 7.50
C SER A 145 -10.91 14.75 7.09
N ALA A 146 -10.45 14.13 5.99
CA ALA A 146 -9.10 14.30 5.48
C ALA A 146 -8.87 15.71 4.92
N MET A 147 -9.86 16.27 4.21
CA MET A 147 -9.80 17.65 3.72
C MET A 147 -9.79 18.67 4.87
N VAL A 148 -10.60 18.48 5.91
CA VAL A 148 -10.57 19.36 7.10
C VAL A 148 -9.27 19.23 7.88
N LEU A 149 -8.71 18.03 8.01
CA LEU A 149 -7.41 17.82 8.65
C LEU A 149 -6.29 18.57 7.91
N HIS A 150 -6.33 18.60 6.58
CA HIS A 150 -5.38 19.38 5.76
C HIS A 150 -5.43 20.89 6.07
N LEU A 151 -6.64 21.44 6.27
CA LEU A 151 -6.84 22.83 6.71
C LEU A 151 -6.39 23.03 8.15
N GLU A 152 -6.72 22.12 9.07
CA GLU A 152 -6.30 22.22 10.48
C GLU A 152 -4.78 22.18 10.63
N ALA A 153 -4.10 21.38 9.80
CA ALA A 153 -2.64 21.25 9.79
C ALA A 153 -1.89 22.48 9.26
N GLY A 154 -2.59 23.50 8.72
CA GLY A 154 -1.94 24.68 8.15
C GLY A 154 -1.20 24.42 6.84
N THR A 155 -1.46 23.28 6.19
CA THR A 155 -0.77 22.87 4.96
C THR A 155 -1.47 23.37 3.69
N CYS A 156 -2.57 24.11 3.84
CA CYS A 156 -3.34 24.63 2.71
C CYS A 156 -2.73 25.93 2.18
N GLU A 157 -2.69 26.07 0.85
CA GLU A 157 -2.24 27.28 0.16
C GLU A 157 -3.09 28.52 0.51
N SER A 158 -4.33 28.31 0.95
CA SER A 158 -5.20 29.41 1.42
C SER A 158 -4.80 29.98 2.78
N GLY A 159 -3.79 29.41 3.47
CA GLY A 159 -3.37 29.81 4.80
C GLY A 159 -4.38 29.46 5.91
N ALA A 160 -5.36 28.59 5.63
CA ALA A 160 -6.30 28.11 6.63
C ALA A 160 -5.57 27.31 7.72
N THR A 161 -5.98 27.50 8.98
CA THR A 161 -5.39 26.86 10.16
C THR A 161 -6.46 26.20 11.04
N SER A 162 -6.03 25.46 12.06
CA SER A 162 -6.92 24.89 13.07
C SER A 162 -7.81 25.94 13.75
N ASP A 163 -7.30 27.15 14.00
CA ASP A 163 -8.06 28.23 14.62
C ASP A 163 -9.21 28.70 13.71
N PHE A 164 -8.94 28.83 12.40
CA PHE A 164 -9.96 29.17 11.41
C PHE A 164 -11.07 28.12 11.35
N VAL A 165 -10.68 26.83 11.27
CA VAL A 165 -11.64 25.71 11.24
C VAL A 165 -12.47 25.67 12.52
N THR A 166 -11.83 25.84 13.68
CA THR A 166 -12.48 25.85 14.99
C THR A 166 -13.46 27.01 15.11
N ALA A 167 -13.04 28.24 14.79
CA ALA A 167 -13.92 29.41 14.81
C ALA A 167 -15.15 29.21 13.92
N THR A 168 -14.94 28.66 12.72
CA THR A 168 -16.03 28.33 11.78
C THR A 168 -16.99 27.29 12.37
N ALA A 169 -16.46 26.21 12.96
CA ALA A 169 -17.28 25.16 13.57
C ALA A 169 -18.09 25.65 14.77
N LEU A 170 -17.52 26.54 15.60
CA LEU A 170 -18.17 27.11 16.79
C LEU A 170 -19.48 27.84 16.44
N THR A 171 -19.57 28.45 15.25
CA THR A 171 -20.81 29.09 14.79
C THR A 171 -21.98 28.10 14.62
N TYR A 172 -21.72 26.80 14.43
CA TYR A 172 -22.73 25.81 14.06
C TYR A 172 -23.08 24.78 15.12
N PHE A 173 -22.16 24.28 15.96
CA PHE A 173 -22.52 23.19 16.90
C PHE A 173 -23.20 23.65 18.21
N ARG A 174 -23.78 24.85 18.23
CA ARG A 174 -24.54 25.50 19.33
C ARG A 174 -23.70 25.84 20.57
N PRO A 175 -23.80 27.09 21.09
CA PRO A 175 -23.18 27.45 22.37
C PRO A 175 -23.69 26.54 23.51
N GLY A 176 -22.79 26.05 24.37
CA GLY A 176 -23.12 25.22 25.55
C GLY A 176 -22.88 23.70 25.41
N LYS A 177 -22.45 23.20 24.23
CA LYS A 177 -22.02 21.80 24.04
C LYS A 177 -20.53 21.60 23.85
N TYR A 178 -19.77 22.70 23.81
CA TYR A 178 -18.31 22.71 23.79
C TYR A 178 -17.84 22.98 25.21
N THR A 179 -17.08 22.07 25.79
CA THR A 179 -16.51 22.24 27.11
C THR A 179 -15.06 22.64 26.96
N CYS A 180 -14.71 23.85 27.39
CA CYS A 180 -13.33 24.21 27.65
C CYS A 180 -12.96 23.64 29.02
N ASN A 181 -12.09 22.64 29.06
CA ASN A 181 -11.32 22.39 30.27
C ASN A 181 -10.02 23.18 30.13
N GLY A 182 -9.71 23.97 31.16
CA GLY A 182 -8.56 24.85 31.20
C GLY A 182 -7.28 24.12 30.81
N ASP A 183 -6.49 24.83 30.01
CA ASP A 183 -5.11 24.54 29.60
C ASP A 183 -4.88 23.61 28.39
N SER A 184 -5.90 23.00 27.77
CA SER A 184 -5.70 22.14 26.58
C SER A 184 -6.88 22.07 25.61
N GLY A 185 -7.18 23.19 24.93
CA GLY A 185 -7.96 23.17 23.68
C GLY A 185 -9.48 22.97 23.82
N LEU A 186 -10.21 23.53 22.86
CA LEU A 186 -11.66 23.34 22.72
C LEU A 186 -11.98 21.88 22.38
N GLY A 187 -13.01 21.32 23.01
CA GLY A 187 -13.53 19.98 22.70
C GLY A 187 -14.83 20.01 21.90
N PHE A 188 -14.92 19.21 20.84
CA PHE A 188 -16.11 18.98 20.03
C PHE A 188 -16.84 17.71 20.46
N LYS A 189 -18.13 17.83 20.81
CA LYS A 189 -18.95 16.70 21.29
C LYS A 189 -19.92 16.21 20.22
N CYS A 190 -19.86 14.91 19.90
CA CYS A 190 -20.86 14.23 19.05
C CYS A 190 -22.23 14.25 19.75
N ARG A 191 -23.28 14.68 19.04
CA ARG A 191 -24.62 14.83 19.62
C ARG A 191 -25.33 13.49 19.81
N THR A 192 -25.02 12.51 18.98
CA THR A 192 -25.69 11.20 19.00
C THR A 192 -25.11 10.29 20.07
N CYS A 193 -23.78 10.12 20.13
CA CYS A 193 -23.15 9.20 21.09
C CYS A 193 -22.50 9.90 22.31
N GLY A 194 -22.35 11.23 22.27
CA GLY A 194 -21.73 11.99 23.37
C GLY A 194 -20.20 11.96 23.42
N ALA A 195 -19.53 11.28 22.48
CA ALA A 195 -18.07 11.24 22.39
C ALA A 195 -17.48 12.65 22.19
N THR A 196 -16.32 12.90 22.80
CA THR A 196 -15.62 14.19 22.75
C THR A 196 -14.31 14.07 21.98
N PHE A 197 -14.01 15.09 21.17
CA PHE A 197 -12.86 15.12 20.28
C PHE A 197 -12.17 16.47 20.37
N SER A 198 -10.85 16.53 20.20
CA SER A 198 -10.11 17.81 20.23
C SER A 198 -10.14 18.57 18.91
N PHE A 199 -10.50 17.92 17.80
CA PHE A 199 -10.48 18.49 16.45
C PHE A 199 -11.79 18.24 15.71
N VAL A 200 -12.15 19.11 14.75
CA VAL A 200 -13.35 18.94 13.93
C VAL A 200 -13.17 17.77 12.97
N SER A 201 -11.95 17.60 12.43
CA SER A 201 -11.59 16.44 11.59
C SER A 201 -11.88 15.11 12.29
N ALA A 202 -11.62 15.01 13.58
CA ALA A 202 -11.87 13.80 14.36
C ALA A 202 -13.38 13.51 14.54
N VAL A 203 -14.23 14.54 14.68
CA VAL A 203 -15.69 14.37 14.68
C VAL A 203 -16.21 13.91 13.32
N LEU A 204 -15.66 14.47 12.24
CA LEU A 204 -16.00 14.06 10.88
C LEU A 204 -15.60 12.60 10.63
N GLN A 205 -14.39 12.21 11.01
CA GLN A 205 -13.93 10.83 10.91
C GLN A 205 -14.82 9.88 11.72
N HIS A 206 -15.24 10.28 12.91
CA HIS A 206 -16.20 9.52 13.72
C HIS A 206 -17.52 9.30 12.97
N ALA A 207 -18.06 10.33 12.33
CA ALA A 207 -19.28 10.23 11.52
C ALA A 207 -19.10 9.41 10.23
N GLU A 208 -17.90 9.41 9.62
CA GLU A 208 -17.58 8.61 8.43
C GLU A 208 -17.35 7.12 8.73
N SER A 209 -16.96 6.78 9.96
CA SER A 209 -16.57 5.42 10.35
C SER A 209 -17.73 4.47 10.71
N ASP A 210 -18.99 4.86 10.45
CA ASP A 210 -20.23 4.19 10.89
C ASP A 210 -20.30 3.91 12.41
N SER A 211 -19.41 4.51 13.20
CA SER A 211 -19.33 4.33 14.65
C SER A 211 -20.47 5.02 15.41
N CYS A 212 -21.31 5.79 14.74
CA CYS A 212 -22.50 6.41 15.29
C CYS A 212 -23.51 6.79 14.19
N ASN A 213 -24.76 7.09 14.58
CA ASN A 213 -25.82 7.55 13.67
C ASN A 213 -25.75 9.08 13.39
N GLU A 214 -24.54 9.65 13.34
CA GLU A 214 -24.32 10.99 12.81
C GLU A 214 -24.06 10.92 11.30
N HIS A 215 -24.63 11.86 10.57
CA HIS A 215 -24.46 11.95 9.13
C HIS A 215 -23.92 13.30 8.72
N LEU A 216 -23.05 13.29 7.70
CA LEU A 216 -22.50 14.49 7.08
C LEU A 216 -23.53 15.23 6.21
N ALA A 217 -24.63 14.57 5.82
CA ALA A 217 -25.64 15.12 4.92
C ALA A 217 -26.74 15.93 5.63
N GLY A 218 -27.30 16.91 4.92
CA GLY A 218 -28.55 17.60 5.28
C GLY A 218 -28.41 18.83 6.19
N ARG A 219 -29.41 19.06 7.06
CA ARG A 219 -29.47 20.21 7.98
C ARG A 219 -28.71 20.00 9.31
N ARG A 220 -28.00 18.87 9.46
CA ARG A 220 -27.22 18.56 10.66
C ARG A 220 -26.02 19.52 10.79
N PRO A 221 -25.50 19.73 12.02
CA PRO A 221 -24.43 20.71 12.26
C PRO A 221 -23.18 20.49 11.39
N LEU A 222 -22.74 19.24 11.21
CA LEU A 222 -21.58 18.88 10.37
C LEU A 222 -21.82 19.26 8.89
N GLY A 223 -22.98 18.93 8.34
CA GLY A 223 -23.33 19.29 6.96
C GLY A 223 -23.55 20.79 6.73
N ARG A 224 -23.91 21.56 7.76
CA ARG A 224 -23.94 23.03 7.69
C ARG A 224 -22.54 23.62 7.72
N PHE A 225 -21.69 23.11 8.62
CA PHE A 225 -20.29 23.49 8.71
C PHE A 225 -19.56 23.27 7.38
N LEU A 226 -19.62 22.07 6.79
CA LEU A 226 -18.93 21.75 5.54
C LEU A 226 -19.38 22.63 4.36
N ARG A 227 -20.67 22.93 4.25
CA ARG A 227 -21.18 23.84 3.21
C ARG A 227 -20.68 25.26 3.39
N HIS A 228 -20.59 25.73 4.63
CA HIS A 228 -20.11 27.08 4.90
C HIS A 228 -18.59 27.20 4.71
N LEU A 229 -17.84 26.19 5.18
CA LEU A 229 -16.40 26.09 4.92
C LEU A 229 -16.10 26.21 3.43
N ARG A 230 -16.89 25.54 2.58
CA ARG A 230 -16.78 25.64 1.11
C ARG A 230 -17.18 26.99 0.52
N ALA A 231 -18.05 27.74 1.19
CA ALA A 231 -18.49 29.05 0.74
C ALA A 231 -17.48 30.17 1.07
N GLN A 232 -16.62 29.97 2.06
CA GLN A 232 -15.65 30.97 2.52
C GLN A 232 -14.44 31.18 1.59
N PHE A 233 -14.22 30.27 0.64
CA PHE A 233 -13.09 30.34 -0.32
C PHE A 233 -13.56 30.49 -1.78
N ARG A 234 -14.82 30.89 -1.99
CA ARG A 234 -15.35 31.21 -3.33
C ARG A 234 -15.20 32.68 -3.66
#